data_AF-A0A660RTH9-F1
#
_entry.id   AF-A0A660RTH9-F1
#
_cell.length_a   1.000
_cell.length_b   1.000
_cell.length_c   1.000
_cell.angle_alpha   90.00
_cell.angle_beta   90.00
_cell.angle_gamma   90.00
#
_symmetry.space_group_name_H-M   'P 1'
#
loop_
_entity.id
_entity.type
_entity.pdbx_description
1 polymer ?
#
loop_
_entity_poly.entity_id
_entity_poly.type
_entity_poly.pdbx_seq_one_letter_code
_entity_poly.pdbx_strand_id
1 'polypeptide(L)'
;MANETVKIEVALKPERKGTQKIKVKGLEVSIADEAVFLIEATGKQLSLAEYKDYTREHILKTSPTVETLKAIWIDPDHRHKFLQELKESSIHPEILAEVIGKPEADIFDLLAHIAFDTPIRTREERATAFKNREQSFINQHSQKVKEVIFELLEKYRVGGIEQLKGEIFNVSPFKDWGGAYKISKWFGGIKALGLTLKEIQKRIYAE
;
A
#
# COMPACT_ATOMS: atom_id res chain seq x y z
N MET A 1 23.03 -45.92 52.25
CA MET A 1 22.63 -44.52 52.01
C MET A 1 21.54 -44.55 50.95
N ALA A 2 20.27 -44.51 51.38
CA ALA A 2 19.12 -44.61 50.49
C ALA A 2 18.69 -43.19 50.09
N ASN A 3 18.60 -42.95 48.78
CA ASN A 3 18.28 -41.67 48.19
C ASN A 3 16.75 -41.53 48.17
N GLU A 4 16.19 -40.71 49.07
CA GLU A 4 14.76 -40.39 49.04
C GLU A 4 14.45 -39.54 47.82
N THR A 5 13.54 -40.03 46.98
CA THR A 5 13.08 -39.31 45.78
C THR A 5 11.82 -38.52 46.14
N VAL A 6 11.90 -37.20 46.12
CA VAL A 6 10.74 -36.31 46.26
C VAL A 6 10.04 -36.21 44.90
N LYS A 7 8.76 -36.61 44.83
CA LYS A 7 7.90 -36.36 43.66
C LYS A 7 7.25 -34.99 43.80
N ILE A 8 7.44 -34.13 42.80
CA ILE A 8 6.68 -32.89 42.62
C ILE A 8 5.78 -33.09 41.40
N GLU A 9 4.46 -33.16 41.63
CA GLU A 9 3.49 -33.06 40.54
C GLU A 9 3.34 -31.59 40.16
N VAL A 10 3.95 -31.21 39.03
CA VAL A 10 3.72 -29.91 38.41
C VAL A 10 2.56 -30.08 37.42
N ALA A 11 1.39 -29.55 37.77
CA ALA A 11 0.26 -29.48 36.85
C ALA A 11 0.64 -28.61 35.64
N LEU A 12 0.67 -29.21 34.45
CA LEU A 12 0.87 -28.50 33.19
C LEU A 12 -0.36 -27.64 32.91
N LYS A 13 -0.20 -26.31 32.95
CA LYS A 13 -1.15 -25.40 32.30
C LYS A 13 -1.00 -25.53 30.78
N PRO A 14 -2.10 -25.49 30.00
CA PRO A 14 -2.02 -25.67 28.56
C PRO A 14 -1.17 -24.57 27.92
N GLU A 15 -0.24 -25.01 27.07
CA GLU A 15 0.64 -24.19 26.27
C GLU A 15 -0.20 -23.31 25.32
N ARG A 16 -0.19 -21.99 25.51
CA ARG A 16 -0.82 -21.07 24.55
C ARG A 16 0.06 -21.03 23.31
N LYS A 17 -0.52 -21.45 22.17
CA LYS A 17 0.05 -21.36 20.82
C LYS A 17 0.77 -20.02 20.63
N GLY A 18 2.03 -20.09 20.21
CA GLY A 18 2.93 -18.95 20.07
C GLY A 18 2.32 -17.80 19.27
N THR A 19 2.38 -16.60 19.85
CA THR A 19 1.98 -15.36 19.21
C THR A 19 2.99 -15.00 18.11
N GLN A 20 2.53 -14.92 16.87
CA GLN A 20 3.34 -14.39 15.77
C GLN A 20 3.45 -12.88 15.95
N LYS A 21 4.65 -12.39 16.27
CA LYS A 21 4.98 -10.95 16.24
C LYS A 21 5.37 -10.59 14.82
N ILE A 22 4.65 -9.68 14.18
CA ILE A 22 5.10 -9.09 12.92
C ILE A 22 5.98 -7.90 13.30
N LYS A 23 7.28 -8.02 13.04
CA LYS A 23 8.24 -6.92 13.17
C LYS A 23 8.50 -6.33 11.79
N VAL A 24 8.02 -5.11 11.57
CA VAL A 24 8.47 -4.26 10.46
C VAL A 24 9.39 -3.20 11.07
N LYS A 25 10.40 -2.71 10.33
CA LYS A 25 11.31 -1.67 10.82
C LYS A 25 10.48 -0.47 11.33
N GLY A 26 10.42 -0.33 12.65
CA GLY A 26 9.75 0.75 13.39
C GLY A 26 8.37 0.46 14.00
N LEU A 27 7.85 -0.77 13.88
CA LEU A 27 6.56 -1.12 14.48
C LEU A 27 6.55 -2.59 14.98
N GLU A 28 6.28 -2.79 16.27
CA GLU A 28 5.99 -4.13 16.84
C GLU A 28 4.47 -4.30 17.02
N VAL A 29 3.86 -5.20 16.25
CA VAL A 29 2.45 -5.58 16.44
C VAL A 29 2.39 -6.88 17.23
N SER A 30 1.76 -6.88 18.42
CA SER A 30 1.50 -8.11 19.20
C SER A 30 0.09 -8.60 18.97
N ILE A 31 -0.05 -9.83 18.44
CA ILE A 31 -1.36 -10.48 18.32
C ILE A 31 -1.74 -11.04 19.69
N ALA A 32 -2.31 -10.19 20.54
CA ALA A 32 -2.93 -10.56 21.81
C ALA A 32 -4.19 -9.71 21.98
N ASP A 33 -5.28 -10.13 21.34
CA ASP A 33 -6.64 -9.55 21.32
C ASP A 33 -6.80 -8.07 20.87
N GLU A 34 -5.79 -7.20 20.98
CA GLU A 34 -5.82 -5.82 20.49
C GLU A 34 -4.48 -5.42 19.85
N ALA A 35 -4.53 -4.82 18.66
CA ALA A 35 -3.33 -4.31 17.98
C ALA A 35 -2.79 -3.07 18.71
N VAL A 36 -1.52 -3.13 19.10
CA VAL A 36 -0.78 -2.02 19.70
C VAL A 36 0.22 -1.44 18.69
N PHE A 37 0.22 -0.12 18.54
CA PHE A 37 1.08 0.62 17.62
C PHE A 37 2.09 1.48 18.40
N LEU A 38 3.38 1.34 18.12
CA LEU A 38 4.44 2.12 18.76
C LEU A 38 4.82 3.33 17.90
N ILE A 39 4.74 4.53 18.47
CA ILE A 39 5.24 5.76 17.85
C ILE A 39 6.70 5.98 18.27
N GLU A 40 7.64 5.67 17.38
CA GLU A 40 9.08 5.63 17.70
C GLU A 40 9.59 6.95 18.28
N ALA A 41 9.17 8.08 17.71
CA ALA A 41 9.62 9.41 18.12
C ALA A 41 9.26 9.77 19.58
N THR A 42 8.22 9.14 20.14
CA THR A 42 7.72 9.47 21.50
C THR A 42 7.74 8.28 22.46
N GLY A 43 7.93 7.06 21.96
CA GLY A 43 7.76 5.82 22.70
C GLY A 43 6.32 5.49 23.08
N LYS A 44 5.33 6.28 22.62
CA LYS A 44 3.91 6.06 22.95
C LYS A 44 3.38 4.79 22.27
N GLN A 45 2.61 4.03 23.03
CA GLN A 45 1.83 2.90 22.53
C GLN A 45 0.39 3.35 22.34
N LEU A 46 -0.15 3.12 21.15
CA LEU A 46 -1.50 3.49 20.77
C LEU A 46 -2.32 2.23 20.49
N SER A 47 -3.56 2.21 20.95
CA SER A 47 -4.58 1.29 20.44
C SER A 47 -4.85 1.54 18.95
N LEU A 48 -5.54 0.61 18.30
CA LEU A 48 -6.00 0.81 16.92
C LEU A 48 -6.83 2.11 16.74
N ALA A 49 -7.71 2.43 17.69
CA ALA A 49 -8.53 3.63 17.63
C ALA A 49 -7.68 4.90 17.71
N GLU A 50 -6.79 4.98 18.70
CA GLU A 50 -5.89 6.12 18.88
C GLU A 50 -4.92 6.28 17.71
N TYR A 51 -4.46 5.17 17.12
CA TYR A 51 -3.58 5.21 15.96
C TYR A 51 -4.30 5.69 14.69
N LYS A 52 -5.58 5.33 14.51
CA LYS A 52 -6.42 5.90 13.44
C LYS A 52 -6.62 7.40 13.62
N ASP A 53 -6.87 7.85 14.84
CA ASP A 53 -7.05 9.27 15.15
C ASP A 53 -5.75 10.06 14.94
N TYR A 54 -4.62 9.52 15.42
CA TYR A 54 -3.29 10.06 15.17
C TYR A 54 -2.99 10.18 13.66
N THR A 55 -3.30 9.13 12.89
CA THR A 55 -3.14 9.11 11.44
C THR A 55 -4.02 10.17 10.78
N ARG A 56 -5.29 10.29 11.18
CA ARG A 56 -6.22 11.34 10.70
C ARG A 56 -5.65 12.73 10.94
N GLU A 57 -5.22 13.03 12.17
CA GLU A 57 -4.67 14.34 12.52
C GLU A 57 -3.43 14.67 11.68
N HIS A 58 -2.57 13.68 11.41
CA HIS A 58 -1.40 13.88 10.57
C HIS A 58 -1.79 14.19 9.11
N ILE A 59 -2.73 13.44 8.53
CA ILE A 59 -3.22 13.68 7.16
C ILE A 59 -3.86 15.07 7.06
N LEU A 60 -4.73 15.46 8.00
CA LEU A 60 -5.43 16.75 7.96
C LEU A 60 -4.49 17.97 8.04
N LYS A 61 -3.30 17.82 8.65
CA LYS A 61 -2.29 18.89 8.69
C LYS A 61 -1.65 19.18 7.33
N THR A 62 -1.45 18.15 6.51
CA THR A 62 -0.80 18.26 5.19
C THR A 62 -1.80 18.35 4.05
N SER A 63 -2.98 17.76 4.25
CA SER A 63 -4.05 17.62 3.27
C SER A 63 -5.39 17.93 3.96
N PRO A 64 -5.82 19.19 4.04
CA PRO A 64 -7.04 19.55 4.77
C PRO A 64 -8.34 19.11 4.07
N THR A 65 -8.26 18.75 2.78
CA THR A 65 -9.40 18.25 2.01
C THR A 65 -9.01 17.01 1.22
N VAL A 66 -10.02 16.22 0.82
CA VAL A 66 -9.82 15.03 -0.02
C VAL A 66 -9.23 15.39 -1.39
N GLU A 67 -9.59 16.55 -1.94
CA GLU A 67 -9.04 17.05 -3.21
C GLU A 67 -7.55 17.37 -3.06
N THR A 68 -7.14 17.92 -1.92
CA THR A 68 -5.73 18.20 -1.62
C THR A 68 -4.95 16.91 -1.50
N LEU A 69 -5.47 15.93 -0.74
CA LEU A 69 -4.87 14.60 -0.64
C LEU A 69 -4.74 13.94 -2.02
N LYS A 70 -5.77 14.05 -2.85
CA LYS A 70 -5.78 13.52 -4.21
C LYS A 70 -4.74 14.20 -5.11
N ALA A 71 -4.61 15.52 -5.03
CA ALA A 71 -3.61 16.28 -5.78
C ALA A 71 -2.18 15.86 -5.42
N ILE A 72 -1.91 15.62 -4.13
CA ILE A 72 -0.65 15.05 -3.64
C ILE A 72 -0.48 13.63 -4.19
N TRP A 73 -1.52 12.81 -4.15
CA TRP A 73 -1.43 11.39 -4.49
C TRP A 73 -1.20 11.11 -5.98
N ILE A 74 -1.81 11.89 -6.87
CA ILE A 74 -1.65 11.67 -8.33
C ILE A 74 -0.30 12.12 -8.87
N ASP A 75 0.41 12.99 -8.15
CA ASP A 75 1.78 13.37 -8.47
C ASP A 75 2.75 12.39 -7.79
N PRO A 76 3.56 11.62 -8.55
CA PRO A 76 4.44 10.60 -7.97
C PRO A 76 5.49 11.17 -7.00
N ASP A 77 5.98 12.40 -7.25
CA ASP A 77 7.04 13.01 -6.44
C ASP A 77 6.44 13.52 -5.12
N HIS A 78 5.28 14.18 -5.17
CA HIS A 78 4.56 14.57 -3.96
C HIS A 78 4.05 13.37 -3.16
N ARG A 79 3.50 12.35 -3.83
CA ARG A 79 3.07 11.11 -3.17
C ARG A 79 4.22 10.43 -2.46
N HIS A 80 5.39 10.33 -3.11
CA HIS A 80 6.56 9.73 -2.47
C HIS A 80 6.95 10.48 -1.21
N LYS A 81 7.03 11.82 -1.29
CA LYS A 81 7.37 12.65 -0.12
C LYS A 81 6.36 12.48 1.01
N PHE A 82 5.06 12.52 0.69
CA PHE A 82 3.99 12.33 1.66
C PHE A 82 4.07 10.97 2.35
N LEU A 83 4.32 9.88 1.60
CA LEU A 83 4.51 8.55 2.18
C LEU A 83 5.75 8.45 3.08
N GLN A 84 6.84 9.16 2.76
CA GLN A 84 8.00 9.24 3.66
C GLN A 84 7.66 10.00 4.95
N GLU A 85 6.97 11.13 4.87
CA GLU A 85 6.54 11.92 6.04
C GLU A 85 5.64 11.09 6.98
N LEU A 86 4.71 10.31 6.42
CA LEU A 86 3.92 9.34 7.19
C LEU A 86 4.81 8.34 7.91
N LYS A 87 5.75 7.72 7.17
CA LYS A 87 6.65 6.71 7.72
C LYS A 87 7.56 7.27 8.83
N GLU A 88 8.10 8.48 8.66
CA GLU A 88 8.90 9.19 9.66
C GLU A 88 8.08 9.50 10.93
N SER A 89 6.76 9.59 10.79
CA SER A 89 5.80 9.73 11.89
C SER A 89 5.30 8.39 12.44
N SER A 90 5.95 7.28 12.10
CA SER A 90 5.54 5.91 12.45
C SER A 90 4.13 5.54 11.95
N ILE A 91 3.67 6.19 10.88
CA ILE A 91 2.40 5.87 10.19
C ILE A 91 2.70 4.93 9.03
N HIS A 92 2.18 3.71 9.15
CA HIS A 92 2.28 2.62 8.19
C HIS A 92 0.88 2.21 7.69
N PRO A 93 0.39 2.81 6.58
CA PRO A 93 -0.95 2.55 6.06
C PRO A 93 -1.17 1.08 5.69
N GLU A 94 -0.16 0.39 5.18
CA GLU A 94 -0.25 -1.02 4.78
C GLU A 94 -0.52 -1.93 5.99
N ILE A 95 0.14 -1.65 7.13
CA ILE A 95 -0.12 -2.39 8.36
C ILE A 95 -1.50 -2.10 8.92
N LEU A 96 -1.94 -0.84 8.82
CA LEU A 96 -3.28 -0.46 9.21
C LEU A 96 -4.33 -1.20 8.37
N ALA A 97 -4.10 -1.34 7.06
CA ALA A 97 -4.95 -2.10 6.15
C ALA A 97 -5.10 -3.57 6.59
N GLU A 98 -3.99 -4.22 6.94
CA GLU A 98 -3.97 -5.60 7.44
C GLU A 98 -4.75 -5.73 8.76
N VAL A 99 -4.47 -4.83 9.72
CA VAL A 99 -5.08 -4.88 11.06
C VAL A 99 -6.60 -4.68 11.02
N ILE A 100 -7.11 -3.85 10.11
CA ILE A 100 -8.57 -3.64 9.94
C ILE A 100 -9.23 -4.67 9.02
N GLY A 101 -8.50 -5.68 8.55
CA GLY A 101 -9.02 -6.74 7.67
C GLY A 101 -9.33 -6.26 6.25
N LYS A 102 -8.61 -5.25 5.75
CA LYS A 102 -8.75 -4.70 4.39
C LYS A 102 -7.40 -4.64 3.65
N PRO A 103 -6.63 -5.73 3.55
CA PRO A 103 -5.32 -5.74 2.90
C PRO A 103 -5.36 -5.35 1.40
N GLU A 104 -6.51 -5.55 0.75
CA GLU A 104 -6.71 -5.21 -0.66
C GLU A 104 -7.12 -3.76 -0.90
N ALA A 105 -7.35 -2.98 0.16
CA ALA A 105 -7.65 -1.56 0.05
C ALA A 105 -6.53 -0.84 -0.69
N ASP A 106 -6.90 0.06 -1.60
CA ASP A 106 -5.94 1.00 -2.11
C ASP A 106 -5.54 1.99 -1.01
N ILE A 107 -4.24 2.30 -0.91
CA ILE A 107 -3.72 3.11 0.18
C ILE A 107 -4.27 4.54 0.15
N PHE A 108 -4.53 5.12 -1.02
CA PHE A 108 -5.20 6.42 -1.07
C PHE A 108 -6.60 6.34 -0.50
N ASP A 109 -7.38 5.33 -0.88
CA ASP A 109 -8.74 5.17 -0.37
C ASP A 109 -8.77 4.90 1.14
N LEU A 110 -7.81 4.14 1.65
CA LEU A 110 -7.65 3.92 3.09
C LEU A 110 -7.39 5.24 3.82
N LEU A 111 -6.43 6.02 3.34
CA LEU A 111 -6.07 7.31 3.95
C LEU A 111 -7.20 8.33 3.83
N ALA A 112 -7.86 8.39 2.68
CA ALA A 112 -9.02 9.24 2.46
C ALA A 112 -10.18 8.85 3.37
N HIS A 113 -10.43 7.56 3.58
CA HIS A 113 -11.44 7.09 4.53
C HIS A 113 -11.10 7.48 5.97
N ILE A 114 -9.86 7.29 6.41
CA ILE A 114 -9.44 7.66 7.76
C ILE A 114 -9.61 9.17 7.99
N ALA A 115 -9.24 9.99 7.01
CA ALA A 115 -9.25 11.44 7.13
C ALA A 115 -10.63 12.08 6.93
N PHE A 116 -11.44 11.55 6.01
CA PHE A 116 -12.64 12.22 5.47
C PHE A 116 -13.88 11.31 5.39
N ASP A 117 -13.80 10.09 5.92
CA ASP A 117 -14.91 9.11 5.93
C ASP A 117 -15.44 8.75 4.53
N THR A 118 -14.58 8.80 3.51
CA THR A 118 -14.92 8.37 2.14
C THR A 118 -15.04 6.84 2.05
N PRO A 119 -15.78 6.29 1.08
CA PRO A 119 -15.79 4.84 0.84
C PRO A 119 -14.39 4.30 0.53
N ILE A 120 -14.03 3.16 1.12
CA ILE A 120 -12.78 2.45 0.79
C ILE A 120 -12.99 1.65 -0.48
N ARG A 121 -12.17 1.90 -1.51
CA ARG A 121 -12.06 1.04 -2.69
C ARG A 121 -10.80 0.19 -2.63
N THR A 122 -10.88 -0.97 -3.25
CA THR A 122 -9.76 -1.88 -3.47
C THR A 122 -8.98 -1.47 -4.72
N ARG A 123 -7.73 -1.96 -4.80
CA ARG A 123 -6.91 -1.82 -6.00
C ARG A 123 -7.55 -2.48 -7.22
N GLU A 124 -8.29 -3.57 -7.02
CA GLU A 124 -9.05 -4.24 -8.09
C GLU A 124 -10.22 -3.41 -8.60
N GLU A 125 -10.99 -2.79 -7.70
CA GLU A 125 -12.08 -1.89 -8.08
C GLU A 125 -11.54 -0.68 -8.86
N ARG A 126 -10.42 -0.10 -8.43
CA ARG A 126 -9.77 1.00 -9.17
C ARG A 126 -9.26 0.57 -10.55
N ALA A 127 -8.61 -0.58 -10.65
CA ALA A 127 -8.15 -1.12 -11.94
C ALA A 127 -9.33 -1.40 -12.89
N THR A 128 -10.44 -1.91 -12.36
CA THR A 128 -11.67 -2.18 -13.13
C THR A 128 -12.35 -0.89 -13.57
N ALA A 129 -12.47 0.09 -12.67
CA ALA A 129 -13.01 1.42 -12.99
C ALA A 129 -12.19 2.11 -14.08
N PHE A 130 -10.85 2.05 -14.00
CA PHE A 130 -9.97 2.54 -15.06
C PHE A 130 -10.30 1.86 -16.39
N LYS A 131 -10.35 0.52 -16.43
CA LYS A 131 -10.64 -0.22 -17.68
C LYS A 131 -11.98 0.21 -18.28
N ASN A 132 -13.00 0.43 -17.46
CA ASN A 132 -14.34 0.77 -17.94
C ASN A 132 -14.43 2.23 -18.41
N ARG A 133 -13.88 3.18 -17.64
CA ARG A 133 -14.00 4.61 -17.91
C ARG A 133 -13.02 5.10 -18.97
N GLU A 134 -11.79 4.58 -18.99
CA GLU A 134 -10.69 5.10 -19.82
C GLU A 134 -10.63 4.45 -21.22
N GLN A 135 -11.74 3.93 -21.73
CA GLN A 135 -11.80 3.25 -23.03
C GLN A 135 -11.29 4.11 -24.19
N SER A 136 -11.63 5.42 -24.21
CA SER A 136 -11.12 6.35 -25.24
C SER A 136 -9.59 6.47 -25.20
N PHE A 137 -9.03 6.64 -24.00
CA PHE A 137 -7.58 6.68 -23.78
C PHE A 137 -6.91 5.35 -24.17
N ILE A 138 -7.48 4.21 -23.82
CA ILE A 138 -6.92 2.90 -24.18
C ILE A 138 -6.98 2.69 -25.70
N ASN A 139 -8.08 3.07 -26.34
CA ASN A 139 -8.32 2.79 -27.76
C ASN A 139 -7.52 3.65 -28.73
N GLN A 140 -6.94 4.76 -28.28
CA GLN A 140 -6.01 5.57 -29.09
C GLN A 140 -4.65 4.87 -29.32
N HIS A 141 -4.37 3.80 -28.57
CA HIS A 141 -3.07 3.12 -28.59
C HIS A 141 -3.07 1.84 -29.44
N SER A 142 -1.88 1.46 -29.92
CA SER A 142 -1.68 0.18 -30.63
C SER A 142 -1.91 -1.01 -29.71
N GLN A 143 -2.18 -2.19 -30.28
CA GLN A 143 -2.45 -3.42 -29.52
C GLN A 143 -1.35 -3.74 -28.49
N LYS A 144 -0.07 -3.61 -28.87
CA LYS A 144 1.07 -3.84 -27.96
C LYS A 144 1.09 -2.86 -26.78
N VAL A 145 0.70 -1.61 -27.01
CA VAL A 145 0.61 -0.60 -25.94
C VAL A 145 -0.57 -0.90 -25.02
N LYS A 146 -1.72 -1.36 -25.56
CA LYS A 146 -2.86 -1.80 -24.75
C LYS A 146 -2.48 -2.97 -23.83
N GLU A 147 -1.76 -3.96 -24.35
CA GLU A 147 -1.23 -5.08 -23.56
C GLU A 147 -0.33 -4.60 -22.41
N VAL A 148 0.55 -3.62 -22.67
CA VAL A 148 1.37 -3.01 -21.62
C VAL A 148 0.53 -2.28 -20.57
N ILE A 149 -0.48 -1.50 -21.00
CA ILE A 149 -1.38 -0.80 -20.08
C ILE A 149 -2.12 -1.81 -19.18
N PHE A 150 -2.65 -2.89 -19.74
CA PHE A 150 -3.37 -3.90 -18.96
C PHE A 150 -2.47 -4.65 -17.99
N GLU A 151 -1.23 -4.97 -18.38
CA GLU A 151 -0.27 -5.57 -17.45
C GLU A 151 0.14 -4.58 -16.35
N LEU A 152 0.28 -3.28 -16.65
CA LEU A 152 0.56 -2.26 -15.62
C LEU A 152 -0.58 -2.21 -14.60
N LEU A 153 -1.85 -2.28 -15.05
CA LEU A 153 -3.00 -2.34 -14.14
C LEU A 153 -2.98 -3.60 -13.27
N GLU A 154 -2.50 -4.73 -13.80
CA GLU A 154 -2.35 -5.95 -13.02
C GLU A 154 -1.24 -5.82 -11.96
N LYS A 155 -0.10 -5.20 -12.31
CA LYS A 155 0.96 -4.87 -11.32
C LYS A 155 0.45 -3.94 -10.23
N TYR A 156 -0.35 -2.95 -10.60
CA TYR A 156 -1.02 -2.06 -9.65
C TYR A 156 -2.00 -2.81 -8.74
N ARG A 157 -2.81 -3.73 -9.30
CA ARG A 157 -3.76 -4.55 -8.52
C ARG A 157 -3.03 -5.33 -7.42
N VAL A 158 -1.88 -5.91 -7.74
CA VAL A 158 -1.10 -6.76 -6.81
C VAL A 158 -0.28 -5.95 -5.81
N GLY A 159 0.40 -4.89 -6.25
CA GLY A 159 1.40 -4.20 -5.42
C GLY A 159 1.14 -2.71 -5.16
N GLY A 160 0.01 -2.19 -5.63
CA GLY A 160 -0.36 -0.79 -5.47
C GLY A 160 0.41 0.16 -6.39
N ILE A 161 0.14 1.46 -6.24
CA ILE A 161 0.63 2.50 -7.15
C ILE A 161 2.15 2.68 -7.13
N GLU A 162 2.80 2.34 -6.02
CA GLU A 162 4.25 2.45 -5.88
C GLU A 162 5.00 1.45 -6.77
N GLN A 163 4.33 0.42 -7.31
CA GLN A 163 4.88 -0.46 -8.34
C GLN A 163 5.00 0.23 -9.70
N LEU A 164 4.20 1.26 -10.00
CA LEU A 164 4.13 1.86 -11.33
C LEU A 164 5.26 2.88 -11.57
N LYS A 165 6.51 2.44 -11.38
CA LYS A 165 7.73 3.22 -11.59
C LYS A 165 8.59 2.56 -12.66
N GLY A 166 9.68 3.21 -13.09
CA GLY A 166 10.49 2.74 -14.22
C GLY A 166 11.01 1.30 -14.05
N GLU A 167 11.27 0.89 -12.81
CA GLU A 167 11.75 -0.42 -12.42
C GLU A 167 10.76 -1.54 -12.73
N ILE A 168 9.46 -1.22 -12.91
CA ILE A 168 8.44 -2.22 -13.23
C ILE A 168 8.75 -2.95 -14.53
N PHE A 169 9.41 -2.28 -15.48
CA PHE A 169 9.76 -2.89 -16.76
C PHE A 169 10.92 -3.91 -16.65
N ASN A 170 11.51 -4.09 -15.46
CA ASN A 170 12.53 -5.10 -15.19
C ASN A 170 11.96 -6.41 -14.65
N VAL A 171 10.65 -6.49 -14.40
CA VAL A 171 9.97 -7.71 -13.95
C VAL A 171 9.11 -8.33 -15.05
N SER A 172 8.79 -9.63 -14.93
CA SER A 172 7.95 -10.34 -15.89
C SER A 172 6.50 -9.79 -15.88
N PRO A 173 5.80 -9.73 -17.02
CA PRO A 173 6.25 -10.13 -18.37
C PRO A 173 6.99 -9.02 -19.13
N PHE A 174 7.09 -7.81 -18.58
CA PHE A 174 7.76 -6.69 -19.27
C PHE A 174 9.21 -6.99 -19.61
N LYS A 175 9.95 -7.63 -18.69
CA LYS A 175 11.31 -8.12 -18.94
C LYS A 175 11.36 -9.04 -20.17
N ASP A 176 10.43 -9.98 -20.25
CA ASP A 176 10.34 -10.99 -21.33
C ASP A 176 9.95 -10.33 -22.66
N TRP A 177 9.27 -9.19 -22.61
CA TRP A 177 8.97 -8.35 -23.78
C TRP A 177 10.15 -7.48 -24.23
N GLY A 178 11.30 -7.57 -23.57
CA GLY A 178 12.52 -6.80 -23.86
C GLY A 178 12.69 -5.55 -22.99
N GLY A 179 11.97 -5.48 -21.87
CA GLY A 179 12.07 -4.46 -20.84
C GLY A 179 11.79 -3.03 -21.32
N ALA A 180 12.21 -2.05 -20.52
CA ALA A 180 11.98 -0.64 -20.80
C ALA A 180 12.48 -0.22 -22.19
N TYR A 181 13.62 -0.78 -22.64
CA TYR A 181 14.19 -0.47 -23.94
C TYR A 181 13.24 -0.83 -25.10
N LYS A 182 12.78 -2.07 -25.19
CA LYS A 182 11.90 -2.51 -26.29
C LYS A 182 10.50 -1.93 -26.15
N ILE A 183 9.97 -1.88 -24.93
CA ILE A 183 8.63 -1.32 -24.65
C ILE A 183 8.57 0.15 -25.02
N SER A 184 9.60 0.95 -24.68
CA SER A 184 9.60 2.39 -24.99
C SER A 184 9.42 2.69 -26.48
N LYS A 185 9.94 1.84 -27.37
CA LYS A 185 9.76 1.99 -28.82
C LYS A 185 8.29 1.90 -29.25
N TRP A 186 7.47 1.14 -28.54
CA TRP A 186 6.03 1.03 -28.82
C TRP A 186 5.26 2.29 -28.43
N PHE A 187 5.79 3.07 -27.50
CA PHE A 187 5.22 4.34 -27.03
C PHE A 187 5.78 5.56 -27.78
N GLY A 188 6.74 5.38 -28.70
CA GLY A 188 7.42 6.49 -29.40
C GLY A 188 8.67 7.02 -28.69
N GLY A 189 9.22 6.26 -27.73
CA GLY A 189 10.48 6.55 -27.04
C GLY A 189 10.34 6.60 -25.53
N ILE A 190 11.48 6.70 -24.83
CA ILE A 190 11.53 6.64 -23.35
C ILE A 190 10.76 7.79 -22.68
N LYS A 191 10.82 8.99 -23.27
CA LYS A 191 10.08 10.16 -22.78
C LYS A 191 8.57 9.93 -22.88
N ALA A 192 8.09 9.41 -24.01
CA ALA A 192 6.68 9.13 -24.22
C ALA A 192 6.19 8.01 -23.28
N LEU A 193 6.97 6.94 -23.10
CA LEU A 193 6.67 5.90 -22.11
C LEU A 193 6.52 6.47 -20.69
N GLY A 194 7.45 7.32 -20.26
CA GLY A 194 7.40 7.97 -18.95
C GLY A 194 6.17 8.87 -18.78
N LEU A 195 5.83 9.65 -19.80
CA LEU A 195 4.62 10.48 -19.80
C LEU A 195 3.34 9.63 -19.74
N THR A 196 3.26 8.56 -20.52
CA THR A 196 2.10 7.65 -20.49
C THR A 196 2.00 6.93 -19.15
N LEU A 197 3.11 6.53 -18.53
CA LEU A 197 3.10 5.91 -17.19
C LEU A 197 2.57 6.89 -16.13
N LYS A 198 3.00 8.16 -16.15
CA LYS A 198 2.46 9.20 -15.26
C LYS A 198 0.96 9.43 -15.50
N GLU A 199 0.54 9.47 -16.76
CA GLU A 199 -0.87 9.65 -17.13
C GLU A 199 -1.75 8.48 -16.66
N ILE A 200 -1.28 7.23 -16.77
CA ILE A 200 -1.97 6.05 -16.24
C ILE A 200 -2.12 6.18 -14.72
N GLN A 201 -1.04 6.51 -14.00
CA GLN A 201 -1.09 6.70 -12.55
C GLN A 201 -2.13 7.74 -12.13
N LYS A 202 -2.19 8.88 -12.84
CA LYS A 202 -3.21 9.91 -12.60
C LYS A 202 -4.62 9.38 -12.86
N ARG A 203 -4.83 8.71 -13.99
CA ARG A 203 -6.15 8.19 -14.41
C ARG A 203 -6.68 7.08 -13.51
N ILE A 204 -5.83 6.31 -12.83
CA ILE A 204 -6.27 5.33 -11.81
C ILE A 204 -7.13 6.01 -10.71
N TYR A 205 -6.85 7.28 -10.43
CA TYR A 205 -7.56 8.07 -9.41
C TYR A 205 -8.54 9.08 -9.99
N ALA A 206 -8.80 9.10 -11.30
CA ALA A 206 -9.90 9.91 -11.81
C ALA A 206 -11.24 9.38 -11.25
N GLU A 207 -12.19 10.28 -11.01
CA GLU A 207 -13.58 9.93 -10.66
C GLU A 207 -14.43 10.13 -11.92
#